data_AF-A0A644X5S7-F1
#
_entry.id   AF-A0A644X5S7-F1
#
_cell.length_a   1.000
_cell.length_b   1.000
_cell.length_c   1.000
_cell.angle_alpha   90.00
_cell.angle_beta   90.00
_cell.angle_gamma   90.00
#
_symmetry.space_group_name_H-M   'P 1'
#
loop_
_entity.id
_entity.type
_entity.pdbx_description
1 polymer ?
#
loop_
_entity_poly.entity_id
_entity_poly.type
_entity_poly.pdbx_seq_one_letter_code
_entity_poly.pdbx_strand_id
1 'polypeptide(L)'
;MDKPLEEELTLELIPEGTYRSIAEAIGVSNFLIITEMIGGATIYLPKKESILKPVRDRRILEEYNGYNQIELAKKYGVSERWVRQLQNDNS
;
A
#
# COMPACT_ATOMS: atom_id res chain seq x y z
N MET A 1 28.50 -4.18 -27.74
CA MET A 1 28.11 -4.81 -26.48
C MET A 1 26.66 -5.20 -26.64
N ASP A 2 26.34 -6.46 -26.37
CA ASP A 2 24.94 -6.88 -26.30
C ASP A 2 24.26 -6.17 -25.13
N LYS A 3 22.95 -5.94 -25.24
CA LYS A 3 22.20 -5.26 -24.19
C LYS A 3 22.02 -6.20 -22.99
N PRO A 4 21.91 -5.66 -21.76
CA PRO A 4 21.47 -6.44 -20.62
C PRO A 4 20.10 -7.09 -20.88
N LEU A 5 19.89 -8.31 -20.35
CA LEU A 5 18.64 -9.06 -20.54
C LEU A 5 17.42 -8.27 -20.04
N GLU A 6 17.60 -7.48 -18.99
CA GLU A 6 16.59 -6.64 -18.38
C GLU A 6 16.11 -5.52 -19.31
N GLU A 7 16.97 -5.03 -20.21
CA GLU A 7 16.61 -4.02 -21.21
C GLU A 7 15.85 -4.61 -22.41
N GLU A 8 15.94 -5.92 -22.61
CA GLU A 8 15.25 -6.64 -23.68
C GLU A 8 13.89 -7.21 -23.22
N LEU A 9 13.67 -7.33 -21.92
CA LEU A 9 12.40 -7.82 -21.37
C LEU A 9 11.29 -6.78 -21.59
N THR A 10 10.35 -7.10 -22.48
CA THR A 10 9.12 -6.31 -22.67
C THR A 10 7.95 -6.91 -21.88
N LEU A 11 6.90 -6.12 -21.70
CA LEU A 11 5.69 -6.57 -20.98
C LEU A 11 5.05 -7.80 -21.63
N GLU A 12 5.12 -7.92 -22.96
CA GLU A 12 4.52 -9.01 -23.74
C GLU A 12 5.18 -10.36 -23.47
N LEU A 13 6.47 -10.35 -23.11
CA LEU A 13 7.24 -11.55 -22.78
C LEU A 13 6.93 -12.08 -21.37
N ILE A 14 6.25 -11.29 -20.53
CA ILE A 14 5.78 -11.73 -19.21
C ILE A 14 4.48 -12.54 -19.41
N PRO A 15 4.42 -13.80 -18.91
CA PRO A 15 3.21 -14.61 -19.01
C PRO A 15 1.98 -13.92 -18.41
N GLU A 16 0.84 -14.09 -19.06
CA GLU A 16 -0.45 -13.55 -18.60
C GLU A 16 -0.77 -13.97 -17.15
N GLY A 17 -1.36 -13.05 -16.39
CA GLY A 17 -1.74 -13.26 -14.99
C GLY A 17 -1.22 -12.17 -14.06
N THR A 18 -1.20 -12.47 -12.77
CA THR A 18 -0.95 -11.47 -11.71
C THR A 18 0.37 -10.72 -11.88
N TYR A 19 1.45 -11.40 -12.27
CA TYR A 19 2.75 -10.76 -12.46
C TYR A 19 2.76 -9.77 -13.63
N ARG A 20 2.11 -10.12 -14.76
CA ARG A 20 1.94 -9.20 -15.88
C ARG A 20 1.08 -8.01 -15.51
N SER A 21 -0.02 -8.22 -14.77
CA SER A 21 -0.85 -7.10 -14.29
C SER A 21 -0.09 -6.16 -13.36
N ILE A 22 0.81 -6.68 -12.52
CA ILE A 22 1.68 -5.84 -11.68
C ILE A 22 2.66 -5.07 -12.57
N ALA A 23 3.38 -5.76 -13.46
CA ALA A 23 4.36 -5.13 -14.36
C ALA A 23 3.72 -4.08 -15.27
N GLU A 24 2.49 -4.28 -15.72
CA GLU A 24 1.71 -3.29 -16.48
C GLU A 24 1.40 -2.05 -15.63
N ALA A 25 1.03 -2.25 -14.36
CA ALA A 25 0.67 -1.15 -13.46
C ALA A 25 1.87 -0.29 -13.02
N ILE A 26 3.07 -0.88 -12.88
CA ILE A 26 4.24 -0.20 -12.32
C ILE A 26 5.43 -0.07 -13.29
N GLY A 27 5.36 -0.70 -14.47
CA GLY A 27 6.46 -0.81 -15.42
C GLY A 27 7.36 -2.02 -15.17
N VAL A 28 7.91 -2.59 -16.25
CA VAL A 28 8.76 -3.79 -16.21
C VAL A 28 9.98 -3.60 -15.30
N SER A 29 10.65 -2.45 -15.37
CA SER A 29 11.84 -2.18 -14.54
C SER A 29 11.53 -2.19 -13.04
N ASN A 30 10.41 -1.59 -12.61
CA ASN A 30 10.00 -1.60 -11.21
C ASN A 30 9.56 -3.00 -10.76
N PHE A 31 8.92 -3.77 -11.65
CA PHE A 31 8.60 -5.16 -11.37
C PHE A 31 9.86 -6.00 -11.15
N LEU A 32 10.92 -5.81 -11.96
CA LEU A 32 12.19 -6.51 -11.77
C LEU A 32 12.83 -6.20 -10.41
N ILE A 33 12.77 -4.95 -9.93
CA ILE A 33 13.23 -4.59 -8.58
C ILE A 33 12.47 -5.41 -7.52
N ILE A 34 11.16 -5.58 -7.65
CA ILE A 34 10.38 -6.43 -6.73
C ILE A 34 10.86 -7.88 -6.81
N THR A 35 11.08 -8.42 -8.02
CA THR A 35 11.55 -9.81 -8.17
C THR A 35 12.94 -10.02 -7.58
N GLU A 36 13.82 -9.03 -7.66
CA GLU A 36 15.16 -9.08 -7.05
C GLU A 36 15.08 -9.05 -5.51
N MET A 37 14.20 -8.20 -4.96
CA MET A 37 14.07 -8.05 -3.52
C MET A 37 13.43 -9.25 -2.83
N ILE A 38 12.40 -9.85 -3.43
CA ILE A 38 11.52 -10.83 -2.77
C ILE A 38 11.11 -12.02 -3.64
N GLY A 39 11.71 -12.17 -4.83
CA GLY A 39 11.46 -13.32 -5.71
C GLY A 39 11.84 -14.64 -5.05
N GLY A 40 10.99 -15.66 -5.23
CA GLY A 40 11.17 -16.98 -4.61
C GLY A 40 10.69 -17.08 -3.15
N ALA A 41 10.38 -15.96 -2.50
CA ALA A 41 9.76 -15.97 -1.17
C ALA A 41 8.24 -16.12 -1.27
N THR A 42 7.64 -16.80 -0.28
CA THR A 42 6.18 -16.78 -0.09
C THR A 42 5.83 -15.64 0.85
N ILE A 43 5.33 -14.53 0.30
CA ILE A 43 4.96 -13.36 1.08
C ILE A 43 3.45 -13.10 1.05
N TYR A 44 2.92 -12.60 2.17
CA TYR A 44 1.57 -12.05 2.22
C TYR A 44 1.58 -10.60 1.75
N LEU A 45 0.82 -10.27 0.71
CA LEU A 45 0.59 -8.89 0.30
C LEU A 45 -0.57 -8.29 1.10
N PRO A 46 -0.30 -7.30 1.98
CA PRO A 46 -1.34 -6.69 2.78
C PRO A 46 -2.28 -5.87 1.91
N LYS A 47 -3.54 -5.78 2.35
CA LYS A 47 -4.51 -4.86 1.75
C LYS A 47 -4.03 -3.41 1.85
N LYS A 48 -4.30 -2.62 0.81
CA LYS A 48 -3.96 -1.19 0.73
C LYS A 48 -4.40 -0.43 1.98
N GLU A 49 -5.60 -0.69 2.48
CA GLU A 49 -6.15 -0.02 3.66
C GLU A 49 -5.30 -0.29 4.90
N SER A 50 -4.69 -1.47 5.03
CA SER A 50 -3.82 -1.81 6.16
C SER A 50 -2.51 -1.05 6.12
N ILE A 51 -1.92 -0.88 4.93
CA ILE A 51 -0.72 -0.05 4.73
C ILE A 51 -1.01 1.43 5.00
N LEU A 52 -2.21 1.91 4.65
CA LEU A 52 -2.60 3.31 4.85
C LEU A 52 -3.07 3.63 6.27
N LYS A 53 -3.22 2.63 7.16
CA LYS A 53 -3.68 2.83 8.55
C LYS A 53 -2.89 3.92 9.29
N PRO A 54 -1.54 3.92 9.31
CA PRO A 54 -0.79 4.92 10.08
C PRO A 54 -1.05 6.35 9.58
N VAL A 55 -1.20 6.54 8.27
CA VAL A 55 -1.50 7.85 7.68
C VAL A 55 -2.92 8.30 8.03
N ARG A 56 -3.88 7.38 7.97
CA ARG A 56 -5.27 7.64 8.37
C ARG A 56 -5.34 8.04 9.84
N ASP A 57 -4.72 7.26 10.71
CA ASP A 57 -4.78 7.45 12.15
C ASP A 57 -4.09 8.76 12.58
N ARG A 58 -2.95 9.10 11.95
CA ARG A 58 -2.32 10.42 12.11
C ARG A 58 -3.26 11.56 11.72
N ARG A 59 -3.93 11.48 10.57
CA ARG A 59 -4.87 12.52 10.12
C ARG A 59 -6.07 12.66 11.05
N ILE A 60 -6.59 11.56 11.60
CA ILE A 60 -7.67 11.59 12.60
C ILE A 60 -7.26 12.43 13.81
N LEU A 61 -6.01 12.27 14.29
CA LEU A 61 -5.49 13.02 15.43
C LEU A 61 -5.25 14.49 15.09
N GLU A 62 -4.68 14.77 13.92
CA GLU A 62 -4.44 16.14 13.44
C GLU A 62 -5.74 16.94 13.24
N GLU A 63 -6.82 16.28 12.81
CA GLU A 63 -8.12 16.91 12.57
C GLU A 63 -9.05 16.90 13.79
N TYR A 64 -8.64 16.26 14.89
CA TYR A 64 -9.46 16.17 16.08
C TYR A 64 -9.53 17.50 16.82
N ASN A 65 -10.74 17.99 17.07
CA ASN A 65 -10.99 19.29 17.69
C ASN A 65 -11.59 19.21 19.11
N GLY A 66 -11.65 18.00 19.69
CA GLY A 66 -12.21 17.76 21.03
C GLY A 66 -13.64 17.18 21.02
N TYR A 67 -14.41 17.37 19.95
CA TYR A 67 -15.83 16.98 19.92
C TYR A 67 -16.33 16.44 18.57
N ASN A 68 -15.47 16.34 17.55
CA ASN A 68 -15.83 15.86 16.21
C ASN A 68 -15.62 14.35 15.97
N GLN A 69 -15.68 13.50 17.02
CA GLN A 69 -15.37 12.06 16.88
C GLN A 69 -16.31 11.34 15.90
N ILE A 70 -17.60 11.69 15.90
CA ILE A 70 -18.62 11.08 15.01
C ILE A 70 -18.33 11.43 13.54
N GLU A 71 -17.96 12.69 13.28
CA GLU A 71 -17.64 13.17 11.93
C GLU A 71 -16.38 12.50 11.39
N LEU A 72 -15.33 12.39 12.21
CA LEU A 72 -14.08 11.73 11.84
C LEU A 72 -14.29 10.23 11.59
N ALA A 73 -15.08 9.55 12.43
CA ALA A 73 -15.44 8.16 12.25
C ALA A 73 -16.08 7.92 10.87
N LYS A 74 -17.06 8.76 10.50
CA LYS A 74 -17.72 8.71 9.19
C LYS A 74 -16.77 9.04 8.04
N LYS A 75 -15.95 10.11 8.17
CA LYS A 75 -15.01 10.56 7.14
C LYS A 75 -13.97 9.50 6.78
N TYR A 76 -13.44 8.81 7.79
CA TYR A 76 -12.36 7.84 7.62
C TYR A 76 -12.83 6.38 7.58
N GLY A 77 -14.14 6.14 7.68
CA GLY A 77 -14.72 4.78 7.66
C GLY A 77 -14.26 3.93 8.83
N VAL A 78 -14.13 4.52 10.03
CA VAL A 78 -13.74 3.83 11.27
C VAL A 78 -14.85 3.94 12.31
N SER A 79 -14.77 3.15 13.39
CA SER A 79 -15.70 3.31 14.50
C SER A 79 -15.34 4.53 15.36
N GLU A 80 -16.30 5.16 16.01
CA GLU A 80 -16.02 6.19 17.02
C GLU A 80 -15.13 5.66 18.16
N ARG A 81 -15.29 4.37 18.50
CA ARG A 81 -14.42 3.69 19.49
C ARG A 81 -12.96 3.74 19.05
N TRP A 82 -12.68 3.53 17.76
CA TRP A 82 -11.32 3.63 17.23
C TRP A 82 -10.77 5.04 17.35
N VAL A 83 -11.56 6.07 17.02
CA VAL A 83 -11.16 7.47 17.19
C VAL A 83 -10.81 7.79 18.65
N ARG A 84 -11.65 7.34 19.60
CA ARG A 84 -11.37 7.48 21.04
C ARG A 84 -10.11 6.72 21.47
N GLN A 85 -9.89 5.53 20.95
CA GLN A 85 -8.70 4.74 21.25
C GLN A 85 -7.43 5.46 20.78
N LEU A 86 -7.40 6.00 19.57
CA LEU A 86 -6.24 6.73 19.04
C LEU A 86 -5.85 7.92 19.91
N GLN A 87 -6.84 8.61 20.51
CA GLN A 87 -6.59 9.72 21.43
C GLN A 87 -5.92 9.25 22.72
N ASN A 88 -6.41 8.15 23.30
CA ASN A 88 -5.87 7.59 24.53
C ASN A 88 -4.44 7.05 24.32
N ASP A 89 -4.18 6.41 23.17
CA ASP A 89 -2.88 5.83 22.84
C ASP A 89 -1.80 6.90 22.54
N ASN A 90 -2.19 8.17 22.32
CA ASN A 90 -1.28 9.31 22.11
C ASN A 90 -1.26 10.32 23.27
N SER A 91 -1.94 10.03 24.38
CA SER A 91 -1.97 10.89 25.59
C SER A 91 -0.88 10.51 26.59
#